data_AF-A0A7V5DWA4-F1
#
_entry.id   AF-A0A7V5DWA4-F1
#
_cell.length_a   1.000
_cell.length_b   1.000
_cell.length_c   1.000
_cell.angle_alpha   90.00
_cell.angle_beta   90.00
_cell.angle_gamma   90.00
#
_symmetry.space_group_name_H-M   'P 1'
#
loop_
_entity.id
_entity.type
_entity.pdbx_description
1 polymer ?
#
loop_
_entity_poly.entity_id
_entity_poly.type
_entity_poly.pdbx_seq_one_letter_code
_entity_poly.pdbx_strand_id
1 'polypeptide(L)'
;MIVPMKKVYLVLLESRRRESLARLKKLGVLHIELLGKSSETLEQLQEKRQFLQRALQALPLETKGKKGEAKVEPEGRPGEGAFLREEEGYSLAERINRTADQLRTCKEEADKLFREIDLWEKWGDFNPEDIRTLEQKGVFLRLYEIRVPLLKNLPETGSRFEIWKTKEYAGILWVARKESDLPQGLDPLPLPR
;
A
#
# COMPACT_ATOMS: atom_id res chain seq x y z
N MET A 1 -17.73 -22.34 35.88
CA MET A 1 -17.98 -21.64 37.16
C MET A 1 -17.01 -20.46 37.23
N ILE A 2 -17.49 -19.22 37.24
CA ILE A 2 -16.64 -18.01 37.33
C ILE A 2 -16.41 -17.73 38.82
N VAL A 3 -15.15 -17.63 39.26
CA VAL A 3 -14.79 -17.40 40.67
C VAL A 3 -14.98 -15.89 40.99
N PRO A 4 -15.61 -15.53 42.13
CA PRO A 4 -15.77 -14.13 42.49
C PRO A 4 -14.41 -13.48 42.82
N MET A 5 -14.02 -12.49 42.02
CA MET A 5 -12.77 -11.74 42.19
C MET A 5 -12.93 -10.60 43.20
N LYS A 6 -11.90 -10.35 44.03
CA LYS A 6 -11.87 -9.21 44.96
C LYS A 6 -10.97 -8.09 44.42
N LYS A 7 -11.45 -6.84 44.47
CA LYS A 7 -10.63 -5.65 44.17
C LYS A 7 -9.76 -5.30 45.38
N VAL A 8 -8.48 -5.05 45.15
CA VAL A 8 -7.51 -4.67 46.20
C VAL A 8 -6.77 -3.42 45.74
N TYR A 9 -6.64 -2.43 46.62
CA TYR A 9 -5.83 -1.24 46.40
C TYR A 9 -4.53 -1.35 47.20
N LEU A 10 -3.39 -1.24 46.52
CA LEU A 10 -2.07 -1.31 47.15
C LEU A 10 -1.40 0.06 47.06
N VAL A 11 -1.06 0.63 48.21
CA VAL A 11 -0.26 1.86 48.29
C VAL A 11 1.21 1.46 48.41
N LEU A 12 2.02 1.90 47.46
CA LEU A 12 3.44 1.58 47.37
C LEU A 12 4.27 2.86 47.41
N LEU A 13 5.47 2.80 47.99
CA LEU A 13 6.45 3.87 47.84
C LEU A 13 6.98 3.88 46.40
N GLU A 14 7.08 5.07 45.80
CA GLU A 14 7.57 5.22 44.42
C GLU A 14 8.97 4.61 44.23
N SER A 15 9.85 4.78 45.23
CA SER A 15 11.21 4.22 45.23
C SER A 15 11.24 2.69 45.18
N ARG A 16 10.21 2.01 45.68
CA ARG A 16 10.11 0.53 45.71
C ARG A 16 9.11 -0.01 44.69
N ARG A 17 8.58 0.83 43.81
CA ARG A 17 7.54 0.46 42.83
C ARG A 17 7.97 -0.69 41.93
N ARG A 18 9.15 -0.60 41.31
CA ARG A 18 9.66 -1.63 40.38
C ARG A 18 9.86 -2.99 41.07
N GLU A 19 10.48 -2.98 42.25
CA GLU A 19 10.72 -4.19 43.03
C GLU A 19 9.41 -4.84 43.49
N SER A 20 8.47 -4.02 44.00
CA SER A 20 7.17 -4.50 44.48
C SER A 20 6.36 -5.12 43.35
N LEU A 21 6.31 -4.47 42.18
CA LEU A 21 5.63 -5.01 40.98
C LEU A 21 6.27 -6.32 40.48
N ALA A 22 7.61 -6.44 40.52
CA ALA A 22 8.28 -7.68 40.14
C ALA A 22 7.91 -8.85 41.08
N ARG A 23 7.81 -8.58 42.40
CA ARG A 23 7.36 -9.57 43.39
C ARG A 23 5.88 -9.94 43.18
N LEU A 24 5.00 -8.97 42.91
CA LEU A 24 3.59 -9.24 42.60
C LEU A 24 3.42 -10.03 41.31
N LYS A 25 4.20 -9.75 40.26
CA LYS A 25 4.22 -10.54 39.02
C LYS A 25 4.62 -11.99 39.27
N LYS A 26 5.62 -12.23 40.14
CA LYS A 26 6.04 -13.59 40.52
C LYS A 26 4.97 -14.36 41.29
N LEU A 27 4.19 -13.66 42.13
CA LEU A 27 3.08 -14.29 42.86
C LEU A 27 1.94 -14.69 41.92
N GLY A 28 1.69 -13.94 40.83
CA GLY A 28 0.76 -14.33 39.76
C GLY A 28 -0.74 -14.34 40.14
N VAL A 29 -1.08 -13.91 41.35
CA VAL A 29 -2.45 -13.97 41.91
C VAL A 29 -3.28 -12.70 41.66
N LEU A 30 -2.69 -11.65 41.10
CA LEU A 30 -3.36 -10.36 40.90
C LEU A 30 -3.39 -9.95 39.42
N HIS A 31 -4.52 -9.41 38.99
CA HIS A 31 -4.61 -8.62 37.76
C HIS A 31 -4.28 -7.17 38.10
N ILE A 32 -3.10 -6.71 37.68
CA ILE A 32 -2.61 -5.37 38.00
C ILE A 32 -3.16 -4.36 36.99
N GLU A 33 -4.02 -3.46 37.45
CA GLU A 33 -4.48 -2.31 36.67
C GLU A 33 -3.62 -1.08 37.01
N LEU A 34 -2.89 -0.57 36.02
CA LEU A 34 -2.13 0.68 36.16
C LEU A 34 -3.05 1.83 35.77
N LEU A 35 -3.44 2.65 36.74
CA LEU A 35 -4.18 3.88 36.49
C LEU A 35 -3.28 4.90 35.78
N GLY A 36 -3.36 4.92 34.45
CA GLY A 36 -3.17 6.09 33.60
C GLY A 36 -1.87 6.87 33.77
N LYS A 37 -0.71 6.23 33.70
CA LYS A 37 0.55 6.96 33.50
C LYS A 37 1.23 6.46 32.23
N SER A 38 1.02 7.20 31.14
CA SER A 38 1.96 7.18 30.02
C SER A 38 3.24 7.85 30.50
N SER A 39 4.37 7.19 30.30
CA SER A 39 5.68 7.80 30.49
C SER A 39 6.36 7.86 29.14
N GLU A 40 7.18 8.88 28.92
CA GLU A 40 7.98 9.02 27.69
C GLU A 40 8.77 7.74 27.37
N THR A 41 9.29 7.08 28.41
CA THR A 41 9.97 5.77 28.30
C THR A 41 9.07 4.62 27.84
N LEU A 42 7.77 4.64 28.17
CA LEU A 42 6.81 3.64 27.72
C LEU A 42 6.48 3.87 26.24
N GLU A 43 6.30 5.12 25.84
CA GLU A 43 6.03 5.50 24.45
C GLU A 43 7.19 5.10 23.54
N GLN A 44 8.44 5.42 23.91
CA GLN A 44 9.64 4.98 23.17
C GLN A 44 9.72 3.45 23.02
N LEU A 45 9.38 2.68 24.07
CA LEU A 45 9.36 1.22 23.99
C LEU A 45 8.22 0.69 23.12
N GLN A 46 7.06 1.35 23.11
CA GLN A 46 5.95 1.00 22.24
C GLN A 46 6.27 1.26 20.78
N GLU A 47 6.93 2.38 20.47
CA GLU A 47 7.40 2.70 19.12
C GLU A 47 8.42 1.67 18.63
N LYS A 48 9.46 1.38 19.43
CA LYS A 48 10.44 0.32 19.12
C LYS A 48 9.77 -1.02 18.86
N ARG A 49 8.81 -1.41 19.70
CA ARG A 49 8.05 -2.66 19.51
C ARG A 49 7.27 -2.64 18.21
N GLN A 50 6.59 -1.53 17.91
CA GLN A 50 5.81 -1.41 16.68
C GLN A 50 6.70 -1.45 15.44
N PHE A 51 7.87 -0.82 15.48
CA PHE A 51 8.86 -0.85 14.41
C PHE A 51 9.35 -2.27 14.10
N LEU A 52 9.73 -3.02 15.13
CA LEU A 52 10.15 -4.42 14.99
C LEU A 52 8.98 -5.32 14.52
N GLN A 53 7.78 -5.07 15.01
CA GLN A 53 6.59 -5.83 14.62
C GLN A 53 6.23 -5.62 13.15
N ARG A 54 6.38 -4.40 12.62
CA ARG A 54 6.20 -4.11 11.18
C ARG A 54 7.20 -4.90 10.34
N ALA A 55 8.47 -4.92 10.74
CA ALA A 55 9.49 -5.68 10.04
C ALA A 55 9.15 -7.18 10.02
N LEU A 56 8.68 -7.73 11.15
CA LEU A 56 8.28 -9.13 11.23
C LEU A 56 7.06 -9.46 10.35
N GLN A 57 6.10 -8.56 10.23
CA GLN A 57 4.93 -8.72 9.37
C GLN A 57 5.26 -8.60 7.87
N ALA A 58 6.27 -7.79 7.52
CA ALA A 58 6.73 -7.65 6.15
C ALA A 58 7.43 -8.91 5.62
N LEU A 59 7.95 -9.76 6.51
CA LEU A 59 8.55 -11.03 6.12
C LEU A 59 7.45 -12.02 5.72
N PRO A 60 7.57 -12.70 4.57
CA PRO A 60 6.64 -13.74 4.18
C PRO A 60 6.72 -14.89 5.19
N LEU A 61 5.62 -15.11 5.93
CA LEU A 61 5.47 -16.22 6.89
C LEU A 61 5.62 -17.61 6.24
N GLU A 62 5.65 -17.68 4.90
CA GLU A 62 5.68 -18.90 4.09
C GLU A 62 7.04 -19.60 4.00
N THR A 63 8.12 -19.02 4.54
CA THR A 63 9.41 -19.72 4.63
C THR A 63 9.40 -20.88 5.63
N LYS A 64 8.29 -21.14 6.34
CA LYS A 64 8.10 -22.38 7.11
C LYS A 64 7.92 -23.64 6.24
N GLY A 65 7.79 -23.51 4.91
CA GLY A 65 7.50 -24.63 4.00
C GLY A 65 8.64 -25.09 3.07
N LYS A 66 9.72 -24.32 2.88
CA LYS A 66 10.87 -24.75 2.06
C LYS A 66 12.03 -25.12 2.97
N LYS A 67 11.99 -26.36 3.48
CA LYS A 67 13.19 -27.13 3.81
C LYS A 67 13.98 -27.36 2.50
N GLY A 68 14.60 -26.30 2.00
CA GLY A 68 15.79 -26.43 1.17
C GLY A 68 16.94 -26.66 2.13
N GLU A 69 17.65 -27.75 1.94
CA GLU A 69 18.74 -28.25 2.76
C GLU A 69 19.90 -27.25 2.81
N ALA A 70 19.78 -26.21 3.63
CA ALA A 70 20.93 -25.63 4.29
C ALA A 70 20.93 -26.23 5.71
N LYS A 71 21.69 -27.31 5.89
CA LYS A 71 22.09 -27.78 7.21
C LYS A 71 22.85 -26.63 7.89
N VAL A 72 22.13 -25.78 8.59
CA VAL A 72 22.69 -25.07 9.74
C VAL A 72 22.57 -26.09 10.86
N GLU A 73 23.66 -26.81 11.11
CA GLU A 73 23.77 -27.67 12.28
C GLU A 73 23.44 -26.83 13.53
N PRO A 74 22.56 -27.31 14.43
CA PRO A 74 22.32 -26.64 15.69
C PRO A 74 23.47 -27.01 16.62
N GLU A 75 24.65 -26.42 16.41
CA GLU A 75 25.67 -26.38 17.47
C GLU A 75 25.21 -25.38 18.53
N GLY A 76 24.40 -25.85 19.46
CA GLY A 76 23.98 -25.06 20.62
C GLY A 76 22.70 -25.61 21.23
N ARG A 77 22.74 -25.83 22.55
CA ARG A 77 21.61 -26.22 23.39
C ARG A 77 20.36 -25.35 23.12
N PRO A 78 19.14 -25.81 23.42
CA PRO A 78 17.94 -24.97 23.38
C PRO A 78 18.00 -23.96 24.53
N GLY A 79 18.73 -22.86 24.31
CA GLY A 79 19.03 -21.82 25.27
C GLY A 79 20.21 -21.03 24.71
N GLU A 80 19.97 -19.75 24.38
CA GLU A 80 20.86 -18.88 23.57
C GLU A 80 20.72 -19.09 22.06
N GLY A 81 19.48 -19.01 21.54
CA GLY A 81 19.31 -18.51 20.17
C GLY A 81 19.97 -17.13 20.12
N ALA A 82 20.91 -16.93 19.20
CA ALA A 82 21.71 -15.71 19.05
C ALA A 82 20.84 -14.47 19.26
N PHE A 83 20.90 -13.90 20.47
CA PHE A 83 20.31 -12.60 20.73
C PHE A 83 21.14 -11.63 19.91
N LEU A 84 20.64 -11.25 18.74
CA LEU A 84 21.16 -10.09 18.02
C LEU A 84 21.24 -8.95 19.03
N ARG A 85 22.36 -8.25 19.06
CA ARG A 85 22.46 -7.02 19.88
C ARG A 85 21.31 -6.10 19.47
N GLU A 86 20.77 -5.32 20.42
CA GLU A 86 19.59 -4.46 20.17
C GLU A 86 19.79 -3.59 18.91
N GLU A 87 21.00 -3.10 18.70
CA GLU A 87 21.42 -2.31 17.53
C GLU A 87 21.41 -3.11 16.21
N GLU A 88 21.88 -4.36 16.23
CA GLU A 88 21.86 -5.25 15.06
C GLU A 88 20.42 -5.65 14.69
N GLY A 89 19.58 -5.90 15.70
CA GLY A 89 18.17 -6.18 15.49
C GLY A 89 17.42 -4.99 14.89
N TYR A 90 17.73 -3.77 15.35
CA TYR A 90 17.10 -2.56 14.86
C TYR A 90 17.55 -2.21 13.42
N SER A 91 18.86 -2.30 13.13
CA SER A 91 19.37 -2.07 11.78
C SER A 91 18.84 -3.10 10.77
N LEU A 92 18.67 -4.36 11.19
CA LEU A 92 18.02 -5.36 10.35
C LEU A 92 16.55 -5.03 10.10
N ALA A 93 15.81 -4.64 11.14
CA ALA A 93 14.41 -4.24 11.01
C ALA A 93 14.24 -3.00 10.11
N GLU A 94 15.16 -2.04 10.18
CA GLU A 94 15.20 -0.88 9.28
C GLU A 94 15.37 -1.30 7.82
N ARG A 95 16.32 -2.18 7.55
CA ARG A 95 16.52 -2.73 6.19
C ARG A 95 15.28 -3.43 5.68
N ILE A 96 14.65 -4.27 6.51
CA ILE A 96 13.43 -5.00 6.14
C ILE A 96 12.30 -4.03 5.82
N ASN A 97 12.03 -3.07 6.71
CA ASN A 97 10.98 -2.08 6.51
C ASN A 97 11.22 -1.25 5.24
N ARG A 98 12.46 -0.78 5.02
CA ARG A 98 12.82 -0.03 3.80
C ARG A 98 12.58 -0.84 2.53
N THR A 99 12.99 -2.10 2.51
CA THR A 99 12.75 -2.98 1.35
C THR A 99 11.27 -3.26 1.15
N ALA A 100 10.50 -3.42 2.23
CA ALA A 100 9.06 -3.61 2.15
C ALA A 100 8.34 -2.38 1.57
N ASP A 101 8.74 -1.17 1.97
CA ASP A 101 8.22 0.08 1.43
C ASP A 101 8.56 0.22 -0.06
N GLN A 102 9.82 -0.08 -0.45
CA GLN A 102 10.23 -0.09 -1.86
C GLN A 102 9.41 -1.08 -2.69
N LEU A 103 9.21 -2.30 -2.18
CA LEU A 103 8.40 -3.31 -2.86
C LEU A 103 6.96 -2.84 -3.05
N ARG A 104 6.39 -2.16 -2.05
CA ARG A 104 5.05 -1.58 -2.14
C ARG A 104 4.99 -0.51 -3.23
N THR A 105 5.92 0.44 -3.23
CA THR A 105 5.97 1.50 -4.25
C THR A 105 6.09 0.92 -5.66
N CYS A 106 6.99 -0.05 -5.87
CA CYS A 106 7.14 -0.70 -7.18
C CYS A 106 5.87 -1.46 -7.61
N LYS A 107 5.14 -2.09 -6.68
CA LYS A 107 3.85 -2.72 -6.99
C LYS A 107 2.78 -1.70 -7.38
N GLU A 108 2.70 -0.59 -6.65
CA GLU A 108 1.76 0.49 -6.97
C GLU A 108 2.08 1.12 -8.34
N GLU A 109 3.36 1.25 -8.69
CA GLU A 109 3.81 1.70 -10.02
C GLU A 109 3.48 0.68 -11.11
N ALA A 110 3.74 -0.60 -10.88
CA ALA A 110 3.39 -1.67 -11.81
C ALA A 110 1.88 -1.72 -12.07
N ASP A 111 1.05 -1.63 -11.02
CA ASP A 111 -0.40 -1.62 -11.14
C ASP A 111 -0.91 -0.40 -11.92
N LYS A 112 -0.26 0.76 -11.78
CA LYS A 112 -0.56 1.95 -12.61
C LYS A 112 -0.22 1.70 -14.07
N LEU A 113 0.97 1.18 -14.35
CA LEU A 113 1.41 0.88 -15.72
C LEU A 113 0.51 -0.17 -16.38
N PHE A 114 0.12 -1.22 -15.67
CA PHE A 114 -0.82 -2.22 -16.20
C PHE A 114 -2.17 -1.60 -16.54
N ARG A 115 -2.71 -0.72 -15.70
CA ARG A 115 -3.96 -0.01 -16.02
C ARG A 115 -3.83 0.89 -17.24
N GLU A 116 -2.69 1.56 -17.41
CA GLU A 116 -2.41 2.37 -18.60
C GLU A 116 -2.31 1.48 -19.85
N ILE A 117 -1.60 0.35 -19.78
CA ILE A 117 -1.52 -0.64 -20.86
C ILE A 117 -2.92 -1.13 -21.25
N ASP A 118 -3.72 -1.59 -20.29
CA ASP A 118 -5.09 -2.09 -20.53
C ASP A 118 -6.01 -1.00 -21.12
N LEU A 119 -5.79 0.27 -20.75
CA LEU A 119 -6.53 1.40 -21.30
C LEU A 119 -6.16 1.60 -22.77
N TRP A 120 -4.87 1.63 -23.09
CA TRP A 120 -4.36 1.93 -24.43
C TRP A 120 -4.45 0.75 -25.40
N GLU A 121 -4.39 -0.49 -24.93
CA GLU A 121 -4.55 -1.70 -25.76
C GLU A 121 -5.85 -1.68 -26.57
N LYS A 122 -6.92 -1.12 -26.00
CA LYS A 122 -8.23 -0.97 -26.67
C LYS A 122 -8.19 -0.01 -27.85
N TRP A 123 -7.28 0.97 -27.84
CA TRP A 123 -7.15 1.98 -28.89
C TRP A 123 -6.28 1.51 -30.05
N GLY A 124 -5.56 0.39 -29.88
CA GLY A 124 -4.66 -0.17 -30.87
C GLY A 124 -3.32 0.55 -30.94
N ASP A 125 -2.56 0.24 -31.98
CA ASP A 125 -1.23 0.79 -32.21
C ASP A 125 -1.33 2.15 -32.91
N PHE A 126 -0.99 3.23 -32.21
CA PHE A 126 -0.92 4.57 -32.78
C PHE A 126 0.27 5.33 -32.18
N ASN A 127 0.83 6.25 -32.96
CA ASN A 127 1.93 7.10 -32.50
C ASN A 127 1.38 8.48 -32.05
N PRO A 128 1.57 8.88 -30.79
CA PRO A 128 1.17 10.21 -30.30
C PRO A 128 1.82 11.36 -31.07
N GLU A 129 3.01 11.18 -31.62
CA GLU A 129 3.68 12.20 -32.41
C GLU A 129 2.96 12.48 -33.73
N ASP A 130 2.36 11.46 -34.36
CA ASP A 130 1.57 11.64 -35.58
C ASP A 130 0.34 12.52 -35.30
N ILE A 131 -0.29 12.34 -34.13
CA ILE A 131 -1.40 13.19 -33.67
C ILE A 131 -0.93 14.64 -33.50
N ARG A 132 0.23 14.87 -32.88
CA ARG A 132 0.79 16.22 -32.71
C ARG A 132 1.14 16.88 -34.05
N THR A 133 1.68 16.14 -35.01
CA THR A 133 1.98 16.69 -36.35
C THR A 133 0.72 17.06 -37.12
N LEU A 134 -0.38 16.32 -36.93
CA LEU A 134 -1.67 16.64 -37.51
C LEU A 134 -2.28 17.89 -36.88
N GLU A 135 -2.13 18.06 -35.56
CA GLU A 135 -2.54 19.27 -34.84
C GLU A 135 -1.81 20.51 -35.38
N GLN A 136 -0.50 20.41 -35.63
CA GLN A 136 0.28 21.49 -36.27
C GLN A 136 -0.18 21.84 -37.70
N LYS A 137 -0.75 20.87 -38.41
CA LYS A 137 -1.32 21.06 -39.77
C LYS A 137 -2.79 21.54 -39.75
N GLY A 138 -3.34 21.86 -38.57
CA GLY A 138 -4.71 22.33 -38.40
C GLY A 138 -5.76 21.22 -38.37
N VAL A 139 -5.35 19.96 -38.10
CA VAL A 139 -6.25 18.82 -37.91
C VAL A 139 -6.17 18.38 -36.45
N PHE A 140 -7.20 18.70 -35.68
CA PHE A 140 -7.29 18.37 -34.26
C PHE A 140 -7.89 16.98 -34.09
N LEU A 141 -7.13 16.09 -33.45
CA LEU A 141 -7.56 14.74 -33.10
C LEU A 141 -7.68 14.64 -31.59
N ARG A 142 -8.85 14.22 -31.10
CA ARG A 142 -9.10 13.99 -29.67
C ARG A 142 -9.77 12.64 -29.48
N LEU A 143 -9.27 11.88 -28.52
CA LEU A 143 -9.80 10.58 -28.12
C LEU A 143 -10.78 10.82 -26.97
N TYR A 144 -11.96 10.20 -27.03
CA TYR A 144 -12.99 10.31 -26.00
C TYR A 144 -13.48 8.91 -25.60
N GLU A 145 -13.56 8.65 -24.30
CA GLU A 145 -14.28 7.49 -23.77
C GLU A 145 -15.61 7.95 -23.21
N ILE A 146 -16.71 7.44 -23.77
CA ILE A 146 -18.06 7.85 -23.39
C ILE A 146 -18.96 6.65 -23.16
N ARG A 147 -20.02 6.84 -22.38
CA ARG A 147 -21.00 5.78 -22.12
C ARG A 147 -21.87 5.52 -23.34
N VAL A 148 -22.20 4.26 -23.61
CA VAL A 148 -23.02 3.84 -24.77
C VAL A 148 -24.36 4.59 -24.88
N PRO A 149 -25.12 4.87 -23.81
CA PRO A 149 -26.35 5.65 -23.91
C PRO A 149 -26.16 7.09 -24.41
N LEU A 150 -24.99 7.70 -24.12
CA LEU A 150 -24.67 9.08 -24.52
C LEU A 150 -24.28 9.17 -26.00
N LEU A 151 -23.99 8.05 -26.67
CA LEU A 151 -23.66 8.02 -28.11
C LEU A 151 -24.75 8.64 -29.00
N LYS A 152 -26.00 8.59 -28.55
CA LYS A 152 -27.17 9.11 -29.27
C LYS A 152 -27.32 10.62 -29.20
N ASN A 153 -26.72 11.26 -28.19
CA ASN A 153 -26.87 12.68 -27.89
C ASN A 153 -25.63 13.51 -28.26
N LEU A 154 -24.71 12.93 -29.03
CA LEU A 154 -23.50 13.63 -29.47
C LEU A 154 -23.82 14.62 -30.60
N PRO A 155 -23.16 15.78 -30.63
CA PRO A 155 -23.30 16.72 -31.74
C PRO A 155 -22.82 16.11 -33.05
N GLU A 156 -23.43 16.48 -34.18
CA GLU A 156 -23.00 16.04 -35.53
C GLU A 156 -21.83 16.90 -36.08
N THR A 157 -21.25 17.76 -35.26
CA THR A 157 -20.24 18.75 -35.67
C THR A 157 -18.86 18.10 -35.80
N GLY A 158 -18.50 17.61 -36.99
CA GLY A 158 -17.18 17.03 -37.26
C GLY A 158 -17.24 15.56 -37.68
N SER A 159 -16.07 14.95 -37.89
CA SER A 159 -15.99 13.53 -38.25
C SER A 159 -15.66 12.69 -37.02
N ARG A 160 -16.54 11.76 -36.64
CA ARG A 160 -16.29 10.80 -35.55
C ARG A 160 -16.00 9.41 -36.10
N PHE A 161 -15.05 8.72 -35.49
CA PHE A 161 -14.74 7.32 -35.75
C PHE A 161 -14.88 6.53 -34.45
N GLU A 162 -15.70 5.48 -34.45
CA GLU A 162 -15.79 4.53 -33.34
C GLU A 162 -14.64 3.54 -33.47
N ILE A 163 -13.74 3.50 -32.48
CA ILE A 163 -12.58 2.59 -32.49
C ILE A 163 -12.92 1.28 -31.81
N TRP A 164 -13.55 1.37 -30.64
CA TRP A 164 -13.99 0.19 -29.89
C TRP A 164 -15.28 0.48 -29.14
N LYS A 165 -16.03 -0.58 -28.85
CA LYS A 165 -17.28 -0.53 -28.10
C LYS A 165 -17.42 -1.72 -27.19
N THR A 166 -17.77 -1.43 -25.94
CA THR A 166 -18.16 -2.41 -24.92
C THR A 166 -19.64 -2.24 -24.58
N LYS A 167 -20.16 -3.03 -23.62
CA LYS A 167 -21.55 -2.89 -23.17
C LYS A 167 -21.82 -1.55 -22.48
N GLU A 168 -20.83 -0.98 -21.79
CA GLU A 168 -20.98 0.23 -20.98
C GLU A 168 -20.33 1.46 -21.60
N TYR A 169 -19.16 1.30 -22.23
CA TYR A 169 -18.35 2.39 -22.78
C TYR A 169 -18.00 2.19 -24.26
N ALA A 170 -17.77 3.29 -24.98
CA ALA A 170 -17.26 3.31 -26.34
C ALA A 170 -16.14 4.34 -26.48
N GLY A 171 -15.08 3.96 -27.19
CA GLY A 171 -13.96 4.82 -27.55
C GLY A 171 -14.20 5.47 -28.91
N ILE A 172 -14.24 6.80 -28.93
CA ILE A 172 -14.44 7.60 -30.15
C ILE A 172 -13.20 8.46 -30.41
N LEU A 173 -12.75 8.44 -31.66
CA LEU A 173 -11.84 9.44 -32.20
C LEU A 173 -12.64 10.56 -32.87
N TRP A 174 -12.46 11.78 -32.40
CA TRP A 174 -13.01 12.98 -33.03
C TRP A 174 -11.95 13.65 -33.89
N VAL A 175 -12.30 13.95 -35.14
CA VAL A 175 -11.47 14.68 -36.09
C VAL A 175 -12.15 16.00 -36.41
N ALA A 176 -11.48 17.09 -36.05
CA ALA A 176 -11.94 18.46 -36.27
C ALA A 176 -10.91 19.26 -37.06
N ARG A 177 -11.37 20.16 -37.94
CA ARG A 177 -10.49 21.10 -38.68
C ARG A 177 -10.38 22.47 -37.99
N LYS A 178 -11.26 22.75 -37.03
CA LYS A 178 -11.20 23.90 -36.13
C LYS A 178 -11.44 23.43 -34.71
N GLU A 179 -10.78 24.05 -33.75
CA GLU A 179 -10.95 23.74 -32.32
C GLU A 179 -12.41 23.96 -31.85
N SER A 180 -13.13 24.87 -32.51
CA SER A 180 -14.56 25.13 -32.27
C SER A 180 -15.50 23.98 -32.67
N ASP A 181 -15.02 23.03 -33.49
CA ASP A 181 -15.79 21.86 -33.93
C ASP A 181 -15.63 20.67 -32.96
N LEU A 182 -14.87 20.82 -31.87
CA LEU A 182 -14.76 19.80 -30.82
C LEU A 182 -16.00 19.86 -29.89
N PRO A 183 -16.47 18.70 -29.39
CA PRO A 183 -17.65 18.66 -28.54
C PRO A 183 -17.37 19.37 -27.20
N GLN A 184 -18.12 20.45 -26.93
CA GLN A 184 -18.03 21.17 -25.67
C GLN A 184 -18.70 20.36 -24.55
N GLY A 185 -17.98 20.12 -23.45
CA GLY A 185 -18.49 19.38 -22.28
C GLY A 185 -18.10 17.90 -22.20
N LEU A 186 -17.24 17.41 -23.10
CA LEU A 186 -16.58 16.11 -22.97
C LEU A 186 -15.10 16.31 -22.66
N ASP A 187 -14.60 15.61 -21.64
CA ASP A 187 -13.18 15.60 -21.31
C ASP A 187 -12.45 14.61 -22.23
N PRO A 188 -11.47 15.07 -23.03
CA PRO A 188 -10.69 14.18 -23.87
C PRO A 188 -9.76 13.32 -23.01
N LEU A 189 -9.52 12.09 -23.45
CA LEU A 189 -8.47 11.26 -22.88
C LEU A 189 -7.11 11.93 -23.15
N PRO A 190 -6.27 12.11 -22.12
CA PRO A 190 -4.93 12.63 -22.32
C PRO A 190 -4.13 11.63 -23.15
N LEU A 191 -3.43 12.10 -24.18
CA LEU A 191 -2.54 11.25 -24.97
C LEU A 191 -1.43 10.68 -24.08
N PRO A 192 -0.99 9.43 -24.30
CA PRO A 192 0.14 8.87 -23.57
C PRO A 192 1.37 9.73 -23.85
N ARG A 193 2.21 9.91 -22.82
CA ARG A 193 3.44 10.72 -22.89
C ARG A 193 4.61 9.94 -23.44
#